data_AF-A0A6L2PTX8-F1
#
_entry.id   AF-A0A6L2PTX8-F1
#
_cell.length_a   1.000
_cell.length_b   1.000
_cell.length_c   1.000
_cell.angle_alpha   90.00
_cell.angle_beta   90.00
_cell.angle_gamma   90.00
#
_symmetry.space_group_name_H-M   'P 1'
#
loop_
_entity.id
_entity.type
_entity.pdbx_description
1 polymer ?
#
loop_
_entity_poly.entity_id
_entity_poly.type
_entity_poly.pdbx_seq_one_letter_code
_entity_poly.pdbx_strand_id
1 'polypeptide(L)' 'MAQILKSQSQNDIRECFEVWKADEWKKKICSYRDWFLNEGAMASDESKRPGKAIDTSELFGFDGSFRQLNID' A
#
# COMPACT_ATOMS: atom_id res chain seq x y z
N MET A 1 -16.78 -36.22 4.81
CA MET A 1 -15.43 -35.76 4.39
C MET A 1 -15.41 -34.30 3.95
N ALA A 2 -16.28 -33.84 3.05
CA ALA A 2 -16.28 -32.43 2.59
C ALA A 2 -16.63 -31.38 3.67
N GLN A 3 -17.35 -31.75 4.73
CA GLN A 3 -17.70 -30.84 5.84
C GLN A 3 -16.51 -30.57 6.78
N ILE A 4 -15.59 -31.53 6.95
CA ILE A 4 -14.42 -31.42 7.83
C ILE A 4 -13.35 -30.51 7.22
N LEU A 5 -13.17 -30.60 5.89
CA LEU A 5 -12.22 -29.77 5.14
C LEU A 5 -12.65 -28.29 5.10
N LYS A 6 -13.96 -28.01 4.99
CA LYS A 6 -14.50 -26.64 5.06
C LYS A 6 -14.37 -26.03 6.47
N SER A 7 -14.49 -26.83 7.53
CA SER A 7 -14.25 -26.35 8.90
C SER A 7 -12.77 -26.13 9.21
N GLN A 8 -11.86 -26.92 8.62
CA GLN A 8 -10.42 -26.72 8.77
C GLN A 8 -9.95 -25.44 8.09
N SER A 9 -10.39 -25.14 6.86
CA SER A 9 -10.02 -23.88 6.21
C SER A 9 -10.58 -22.67 6.97
N GLN A 10 -11.81 -22.74 7.48
CA GLN A 10 -12.40 -21.65 8.27
C GLN A 10 -11.63 -21.37 9.58
N ASN A 11 -11.01 -22.41 10.17
CA ASN A 11 -10.21 -22.29 11.38
C ASN A 11 -8.79 -21.77 11.10
N ASP A 12 -8.16 -22.19 9.99
CA ASP A 12 -6.83 -21.69 9.58
C ASP A 12 -6.86 -20.18 9.25
N ILE A 13 -7.94 -19.70 8.60
CA ILE A 13 -8.09 -18.25 8.30
C ILE A 13 -8.31 -17.45 9.59
N ARG A 14 -9.03 -18.03 10.56
CA ARG A 14 -9.24 -17.40 11.88
C ARG A 14 -7.95 -17.33 12.68
N GLU A 15 -7.10 -18.34 12.59
CA GLU A 15 -5.81 -18.34 13.29
C GLU A 15 -4.84 -17.30 12.69
N CYS A 16 -4.82 -17.13 11.36
CA CYS A 16 -4.04 -16.06 10.73
C CYS A 16 -4.53 -14.64 11.12
N PHE A 17 -5.84 -14.48 11.32
CA PHE A 17 -6.43 -13.21 11.73
C PHE A 17 -6.20 -12.90 13.22
N GLU A 18 -6.13 -13.93 14.07
CA GLU A 18 -5.79 -13.82 15.51
C GLU A 18 -4.28 -13.62 15.76
N VAL A 19 -3.41 -14.09 14.84
CA VAL A 19 -1.97 -13.77 14.86
C VAL A 19 -1.73 -12.26 14.66
N TRP A 20 -2.66 -11.57 13.98
CA TRP A 20 -2.74 -10.12 13.98
C TRP A 20 -3.53 -9.64 15.19
N LYS A 21 -2.95 -9.75 16.39
CA LYS A 21 -3.43 -9.04 17.58
C LYS A 21 -3.62 -7.56 17.23
N ALA A 22 -4.85 -7.17 16.92
CA ALA A 22 -5.19 -5.81 16.50
C ALA A 22 -4.67 -4.78 17.51
N ASP A 23 -4.60 -5.14 18.80
CA ASP A 23 -4.11 -4.29 19.87
C ASP A 23 -2.61 -4.04 19.86
N GLU A 24 -1.76 -5.03 19.53
CA GLU A 24 -0.31 -4.85 19.51
C GLU A 24 0.11 -3.97 18.33
N TRP A 25 -0.47 -4.22 17.16
CA TRP A 25 -0.26 -3.37 15.98
C TRP A 25 -0.85 -1.98 16.16
N LYS A 26 -2.03 -1.87 16.78
CA LYS A 26 -2.62 -0.57 17.13
C LYS A 26 -1.71 0.22 18.08
N LYS A 27 -1.17 -0.41 19.12
CA LYS A 27 -0.18 0.23 20.01
C LYS A 27 1.07 0.68 19.26
N LYS A 28 1.61 -0.17 18.38
CA LYS A 28 2.78 0.14 17.56
C LYS A 28 2.51 1.34 16.65
N ILE A 29 1.41 1.35 15.91
CA ILE A 29 1.03 2.47 15.03
C ILE A 29 0.80 3.75 15.85
N CYS A 30 0.09 3.67 16.99
CA CYS A 30 -0.12 4.83 17.87
C CYS A 30 1.19 5.39 18.43
N SER A 31 2.22 4.56 18.66
CA SER A 31 3.53 5.04 19.13
C SER A 31 4.25 5.94 18.12
N TYR A 32 3.92 5.84 16.83
CA TYR A 32 4.46 6.69 15.77
C TYR A 32 3.60 7.92 15.46
N ARG A 33 2.55 8.21 16.25
CA ARG A 33 1.63 9.32 15.99
C ARG A 33 2.36 10.66 15.76
N ASP A 34 3.31 10.99 16.63
CA ASP A 34 4.03 12.27 16.53
C ASP A 34 4.96 12.31 15.31
N TRP A 35 5.52 11.15 14.91
CA TRP A 35 6.28 11.02 13.67
C TRP A 35 5.40 11.33 12.44
N PHE A 36 4.19 10.76 12.37
CA PHE A 36 3.24 11.04 11.29
C PHE A 36 2.75 12.49 11.28
N LEU A 37 2.53 13.09 12.47
CA LEU A 37 2.14 14.50 12.56
C LEU A 37 3.24 15.44 12.05
N ASN A 38 4.51 15.07 12.25
CA ASN A 38 5.65 15.86 11.79
C ASN A 38 5.99 15.62 10.31
N GLU A 39 5.62 14.47 9.74
CA GLU A 39 5.88 14.12 8.33
C GLU A 39 5.30 15.16 7.36
N GLY A 40 4.13 15.73 7.66
CA GLY A 40 3.53 16.80 6.85
C GLY A 40 4.36 18.08 6.75
N ALA A 41 5.26 18.32 7.71
CA ALA A 41 6.20 19.44 7.68
C ALA A 41 7.50 19.09 6.93
N MET A 42 7.77 17.80 6.70
CA MET A 42 8.98 17.27 6.07
C MET A 42 8.73 16.95 4.59
N ALA A 43 8.17 17.91 3.85
CA ALA A 43 8.01 17.78 2.41
C ALA A 43 9.30 18.17 1.67
N SER A 44 9.57 17.48 0.56
CA SER A 44 10.63 17.89 -0.36
C SER A 44 10.29 19.24 -0.97
N ASP A 45 11.19 20.21 -0.83
CA ASP A 45 11.09 21.50 -1.51
C ASP A 45 11.42 21.32 -2.99
N GLU A 46 10.38 21.08 -3.79
CA GLU A 46 10.50 20.80 -5.22
C GLU A 46 11.14 21.97 -6.01
N SER A 47 11.13 23.20 -5.46
CA SER A 47 11.81 24.34 -6.09
C SER A 47 13.33 24.21 -6.09
N LYS A 48 13.90 23.40 -5.19
CA LYS A 48 15.33 23.10 -5.12
C LYS A 48 15.75 21.94 -6.03
N ARG A 49 14.80 21.26 -6.68
CA ARG A 49 15.12 20.13 -7.56
C ARG A 49 15.91 20.64 -8.77
N PRO A 50 17.14 20.15 -8.99
CA PRO A 50 17.94 20.60 -10.13
C PRO A 50 17.34 20.09 -11.45
N GLY A 51 17.32 20.95 -12.47
CA GLY A 51 16.81 20.63 -13.81
C GLY A 51 15.46 21.27 -14.12
N LYS A 52 14.96 21.05 -15.34
CA LYS A 52 13.60 21.45 -15.73
C LYS A 52 12.60 20.60 -14.93
N ALA A 53 11.48 21.20 -14.52
CA ALA A 53 10.35 20.43 -14.00
C ALA A 53 10.00 19.35 -15.03
N ILE A 54 10.17 18.09 -14.64
CA ILE A 54 9.86 16.98 -15.54
C ILE A 54 8.39 16.70 -15.34
N ASP A 55 7.58 17.05 -16.33
CA ASP A 55 6.20 16.61 -16.35
C ASP A 55 6.19 15.08 -16.54
N THR A 56 5.29 14.40 -15.84
CA THR A 56 5.16 12.94 -15.93
C THR A 56 4.89 12.48 -17.37
N SER A 57 4.31 13.37 -18.19
CA SER A 57 4.14 13.22 -19.64
C SER A 57 5.46 13.13 -20.43
N GLU A 58 6.50 13.88 -20.03
CA GLU A 58 7.84 13.83 -20.64
C GLU A 58 8.62 12.59 -20.16
N LEU A 59 8.35 12.10 -18.95
CA LEU A 59 9.09 11.03 -18.28
C LEU A 59 8.65 9.62 -18.71
N PHE A 60 7.34 9.42 -18.86
CA PHE A 60 6.78 8.12 -19.22
C PHE A 60 6.31 8.03 -20.67
N GLY A 61 6.33 9.15 -21.40
CA GLY A 61 5.58 9.27 -22.64
C GLY A 61 4.08 9.11 -22.35
N PHE A 62 3.23 9.68 -23.19
CA PHE A 62 1.78 9.51 -23.06
C PHE A 62 1.31 8.04 -23.26
N ASP A 63 2.22 7.10 -23.47
CA ASP A 63 1.90 5.72 -23.86
C ASP A 63 2.52 4.76 -22.83
N GLY A 64 1.83 4.57 -21.71
CA GLY A 64 2.11 3.42 -20.86
C GLY A 64 2.06 2.12 -21.68
N SER A 65 2.66 1.04 -21.19
CA SER A 65 2.65 -0.27 -21.88
C SER A 65 1.25 -0.92 -22.02
N PHE A 66 0.18 -0.19 -21.72
CA PHE A 66 -1.18 -0.68 -21.83
C PHE A 66 -1.61 -0.66 -23.30
N ARG A 67 -1.34 -1.76 -24.00
CA ARG A 67 -1.84 -1.96 -25.36
C ARG A 67 -3.35 -2.17 -25.29
N GLN A 68 -4.10 -1.35 -26.03
CA GLN A 68 -5.53 -1.56 -26.22
C GLN A 68 -5.75 -2.96 -26.84
N LEU A 69 -6.48 -3.83 -26.12
CA LEU A 69 -6.85 -5.16 -26.62
C LEU A 69 -7.99 -4.98 -27.62
N ASN A 70 -7.69 -5.13 -28.92
CA ASN A 70 -8.75 -5.25 -29.93
C ASN A 70 -9.36 -6.64 -29.78
N ILE A 71 -10.64 -6.68 -29.41
CA ILE A 71 -11.45 -7.90 -29.37
C ILE A 71 -12.27 -7.89 -30.65
N ASP A 72 -12.12 -8.92 -31.48
CA ASP A 72 -13.05 -9.24 -32.58
C ASP A 72 -14.28 -9.98 -32.04
#